data_AF-A0AAD7KT17-F1
#
_entry.id   AF-A0AAD7KT17-F1
#
_cell.length_a   1.000
_cell.length_b   1.000
_cell.length_c   1.000
_cell.angle_alpha   90.00
_cell.angle_beta   90.00
_cell.angle_gamma   90.00
#
_symmetry.space_group_name_H-M   'P 1'
#
loop_
_entity.id
_entity.type
_entity.pdbx_description
1 polymer ?
#
loop_
_entity_poly.entity_id
_entity_poly.type
_entity_poly.pdbx_seq_one_letter_code
_entity_poly.pdbx_strand_id
1 'polypeptide(L)'
;MDDAVLRPGRFGTHLYVPLPSPDERGLILKALARKKSVDPSVDLSAIGRMEACENLSGADLAVLMHIAAMAALKVQLASTESTPNETSQPIKATHFE
;
A
#
# COMPACT_ATOMS: atom_id res chain seq x y z
N MET A 1 -24.97 10.22 15.01
CA MET A 1 -24.30 9.82 16.27
C MET A 1 -25.13 10.42 17.40
N ASP A 2 -25.42 9.67 18.46
CA ASP A 2 -26.22 10.14 19.61
C ASP A 2 -25.35 11.00 20.54
N ASP A 3 -25.83 12.19 20.93
CA ASP A 3 -25.13 13.12 21.82
C ASP A 3 -24.80 12.50 23.19
N ALA A 4 -25.59 11.51 23.63
CA ALA A 4 -25.32 10.78 24.86
C ALA A 4 -24.00 9.99 24.83
N VAL A 5 -23.48 9.70 23.63
CA VAL A 5 -22.25 8.95 23.41
C VAL A 5 -21.02 9.87 23.45
N LEU A 6 -21.19 11.14 23.07
CA LEU A 6 -20.14 12.17 23.00
C LEU A 6 -19.81 12.81 24.36
N ARG A 7 -20.57 12.49 25.41
CA ARG A 7 -20.34 13.03 26.75
C ARG A 7 -18.98 12.55 27.29
N PRO A 8 -18.19 13.43 27.92
CA PRO A 8 -16.91 13.05 28.54
C PRO A 8 -17.06 11.83 29.46
N GLY A 9 -16.22 10.82 29.27
CA GLY A 9 -16.20 9.58 30.06
C GLY A 9 -16.90 8.37 29.45
N ARG A 10 -17.47 8.48 28.23
CA ARG A 10 -18.03 7.33 27.49
C ARG A 10 -17.20 6.97 26.27
N PHE A 11 -17.28 7.77 25.20
CA PHE A 11 -16.26 7.76 24.16
C PHE A 11 -15.09 8.62 24.63
N GLY A 12 -13.87 8.13 24.38
CA GLY A 12 -12.65 8.85 24.72
C GLY A 12 -12.50 10.17 23.97
N THR A 13 -11.35 10.83 24.14
CA THR A 13 -11.05 12.09 23.44
C THR A 13 -11.19 11.93 21.93
N HIS A 14 -11.89 12.87 21.31
CA HIS A 14 -12.00 12.96 19.86
C HIS A 14 -10.64 13.37 19.28
N LEU A 15 -9.96 12.44 18.61
CA LEU A 15 -8.73 12.72 17.88
C LEU A 15 -9.01 12.72 16.39
N TYR A 16 -8.79 13.86 15.76
CA TYR A 16 -8.82 13.93 14.30
C TYR A 16 -7.54 13.33 13.72
N VAL A 17 -7.70 12.43 12.75
CA VAL A 17 -6.59 11.83 12.01
C VAL A 17 -6.67 12.33 10.56
N PRO A 18 -5.73 13.18 10.11
CA PRO A 18 -5.73 13.67 8.74
C PRO A 18 -5.30 12.57 7.75
N LEU A 19 -5.48 12.86 6.46
CA LEU A 19 -4.87 12.06 5.41
C LEU A 19 -3.34 12.12 5.50
N PRO A 20 -2.64 11.03 5.13
CA PRO A 20 -1.18 10.98 5.22
C PRO A 20 -0.51 11.94 4.23
N SER A 21 0.53 12.61 4.71
CA SER A 21 1.44 13.42 3.90
C SER A 21 2.23 12.55 2.89
N PRO A 22 2.83 13.13 1.83
CA PRO A 22 3.57 12.38 0.82
C PRO A 22 4.67 11.46 1.38
N ASP A 23 5.39 11.93 2.38
CA ASP A 23 6.44 11.14 3.03
C ASP A 23 5.84 10.02 3.91
N GLU A 24 4.74 10.30 4.62
CA GLU A 24 4.02 9.28 5.40
C GLU A 24 3.42 8.20 4.51
N ARG A 25 2.90 8.54 3.31
CA ARG A 25 2.45 7.55 2.33
C ARG A 25 3.57 6.59 1.93
N GLY A 26 4.78 7.11 1.71
CA GLY A 26 5.97 6.29 1.46
C GLY A 26 6.30 5.35 2.63
N LEU A 27 6.16 5.82 3.88
CA LEU A 27 6.35 4.99 5.07
C LEU A 27 5.27 3.90 5.20
N ILE A 28 4.01 4.23 4.90
CA ILE A 28 2.90 3.27 4.87
C ILE A 28 3.17 2.19 3.80
N LEU A 29 3.56 2.59 2.59
CA LEU A 29 3.93 1.66 1.52
C LEU A 29 5.09 0.74 1.91
N LYS A 30 6.14 1.29 2.54
CA LYS A 30 7.25 0.49 3.11
C LYS A 30 6.75 -0.49 4.17
N ALA A 31 5.86 -0.06 5.06
CA ALA A 31 5.31 -0.92 6.09
C ALA A 31 4.48 -2.08 5.51
N LEU A 32 3.70 -1.81 4.46
CA LEU A 32 2.91 -2.79 3.72
C LEU A 32 3.78 -3.74 2.90
N ALA A 33 4.86 -3.22 2.31
CA ALA A 33 5.82 -4.00 1.54
C ALA A 33 6.56 -5.05 2.38
N ARG A 34 6.72 -4.85 3.70
CA ARG A 34 7.36 -5.87 4.59
C ARG A 34 6.67 -7.23 4.56
N LYS A 35 5.39 -7.29 4.19
CA LYS A 35 4.63 -8.55 4.09
C LYS A 35 4.62 -9.14 2.67
N LYS A 36 5.31 -8.52 1.71
CA LYS A 36 5.27 -8.86 0.28
C LYS A 36 6.68 -8.90 -0.31
N SER A 37 6.86 -9.65 -1.39
CA SER A 37 8.12 -9.65 -2.16
C SER A 37 8.11 -8.43 -3.09
N VAL A 38 8.77 -7.34 -2.70
CA VAL A 38 8.95 -6.14 -3.54
C VAL A 38 10.39 -6.09 -4.02
N ASP A 39 10.59 -5.71 -5.28
CA ASP A 39 11.92 -5.64 -5.87
C ASP A 39 12.74 -4.49 -5.24
N PRO A 40 14.02 -4.71 -4.91
CA PRO A 40 14.84 -3.67 -4.28
C PRO A 40 15.07 -2.43 -5.17
N SER A 41 14.81 -2.51 -6.47
CA SER A 41 14.83 -1.33 -7.36
C SER A 41 13.60 -0.42 -7.23
N VAL A 42 12.54 -0.87 -6.54
CA VAL A 42 11.32 -0.08 -6.36
C VAL A 42 11.47 0.92 -5.22
N ASP A 43 11.50 2.20 -5.58
CA ASP A 43 11.44 3.28 -4.59
C ASP A 43 9.99 3.57 -4.16
N LEU A 44 9.56 2.91 -3.09
CA LEU A 44 8.25 3.13 -2.46
C LEU A 44 8.07 4.54 -1.91
N SER A 45 9.16 5.25 -1.57
CA SER A 45 9.08 6.65 -1.16
C SER A 45 8.82 7.57 -2.35
N ALA A 46 9.39 7.28 -3.51
CA ALA A 46 9.06 8.00 -4.75
C ALA A 46 7.59 7.77 -5.14
N ILE A 47 7.10 6.52 -5.06
CA ILE A 47 5.68 6.20 -5.36
C ILE A 47 4.73 6.97 -4.44
N GLY A 48 5.02 7.05 -3.13
CA GLY A 48 4.20 7.82 -2.19
C GLY A 48 4.10 9.31 -2.53
N ARG A 49 5.10 9.87 -3.22
CA ARG A 49 5.14 11.28 -3.65
C ARG A 49 4.50 11.54 -5.02
N MET A 50 4.09 10.50 -5.75
CA MET A 50 3.41 10.68 -7.03
C MET A 50 2.07 11.41 -6.83
N GLU A 51 1.74 12.29 -7.77
CA GLU A 51 0.45 12.99 -7.84
C GLU A 51 -0.75 12.02 -7.85
N ALA A 52 -0.58 10.84 -8.48
CA ALA A 52 -1.59 9.78 -8.50
C ALA A 52 -1.92 9.20 -7.11
N CYS A 53 -1.04 9.38 -6.13
CA CYS A 53 -1.24 8.94 -4.75
C CYS A 53 -1.77 10.05 -3.83
N GLU A 54 -2.08 11.24 -4.37
CA GLU A 54 -2.68 12.31 -3.58
C GLU A 54 -4.06 11.92 -3.06
N ASN A 55 -4.36 12.38 -1.85
CA ASN A 55 -5.61 12.12 -1.13
C ASN A 55 -5.95 10.63 -0.88
N LEU A 56 -5.02 9.71 -1.15
CA LEU A 56 -5.19 8.31 -0.81
C LEU A 56 -5.07 8.10 0.70
N SER A 57 -6.02 7.35 1.26
CA SER A 57 -5.95 6.89 2.64
C SER A 57 -4.98 5.71 2.78
N GLY A 58 -4.63 5.35 4.01
CA GLY A 58 -3.82 4.16 4.27
C GLY A 58 -4.45 2.86 3.76
N ALA A 59 -5.79 2.81 3.68
CA ALA A 59 -6.50 1.66 3.11
C ALA A 59 -6.35 1.60 1.59
N ASP A 60 -6.43 2.74 0.90
CA ASP A 60 -6.27 2.80 -0.55
C ASP A 60 -4.85 2.40 -0.97
N LEU A 61 -3.84 2.83 -0.22
CA LEU A 61 -2.45 2.39 -0.43
C LEU A 61 -2.28 0.87 -0.26
N ALA A 62 -3.03 0.25 0.65
CA ALA A 62 -3.03 -1.19 0.83
C ALA A 62 -3.65 -1.92 -0.37
N VAL A 63 -4.73 -1.36 -0.93
CA VAL A 63 -5.37 -1.86 -2.15
C VAL A 63 -4.46 -1.70 -3.35
N LEU A 64 -3.80 -0.54 -3.53
CA LEU A 64 -2.83 -0.30 -4.59
C LEU A 64 -1.73 -1.37 -4.59
N MET A 65 -1.12 -1.61 -3.42
CA MET A 65 -0.09 -2.64 -3.24
C MET A 65 -0.64 -4.06 -3.49
N HIS A 66 -1.94 -4.30 -3.28
CA HIS A 66 -2.59 -5.58 -3.59
C HIS A 66 -2.77 -5.76 -5.11
N ILE A 67 -3.24 -4.73 -5.81
CA ILE A 67 -3.38 -4.74 -7.26
C ILE A 67 -2.01 -4.94 -7.93
N ALA A 68 -0.97 -4.24 -7.46
CA ALA A 68 0.39 -4.40 -7.96
C ALA A 68 0.92 -5.83 -7.78
N ALA A 69 0.64 -6.46 -6.63
CA ALA A 69 1.00 -7.85 -6.38
C ALA A 69 0.26 -8.82 -7.32
N MET A 70 -1.04 -8.60 -7.56
CA MET A 70 -1.81 -9.41 -8.49
C MET A 70 -1.32 -9.24 -9.94
N ALA A 71 -0.91 -8.03 -10.33
CA ALA A 71 -0.35 -7.77 -11.65
C ALA A 71 0.97 -8.52 -11.85
N ALA A 72 1.86 -8.52 -10.85
CA ALA A 72 3.09 -9.29 -10.88
C ALA A 72 2.83 -10.80 -11.06
N LEU A 73 1.87 -11.35 -10.31
CA LEU A 73 1.46 -12.76 -10.44
C LEU A 73 0.93 -13.10 -11.84
N LYS A 74 0.13 -12.22 -12.46
CA LYS A 74 -0.38 -12.42 -13.82
C LYS A 74 0.74 -12.48 -14.85
N VAL A 75 1.74 -11.60 -14.73
CA VAL A 75 2.91 -11.62 -15.62
C VAL A 75 3.72 -12.90 -15.44
N GLN A 76 3.89 -13.37 -14.21
CA GLN A 76 4.56 -14.63 -13.93
C GLN A 76 3.87 -15.81 -14.60
N LEU A 77 2.54 -15.92 -14.44
CA LEU A 77 1.72 -16.97 -15.07
C LEU A 77 1.82 -16.93 -16.60
N ALA A 78 1.77 -15.75 -17.20
CA ALA A 78 1.92 -15.58 -18.65
C ALA A 78 3.33 -15.93 -19.17
N SER A 79 4.35 -15.82 -18.30
CA SER A 79 5.76 -16.06 -18.65
C SER A 79 6.22 -17.49 -18.38
N THR A 80 5.34 -18.39 -17.91
CA THR A 80 5.72 -19.76 -17.53
C THR A 80 5.76 -20.69 -18.75
N GLU A 81 6.81 -20.54 -19.57
CA GLU A 81 7.58 -21.65 -20.15
C GLU A 81 9.02 -21.51 -19.65
N SER A 82 9.29 -21.88 -18.38
CA SER A 82 10.57 -22.46 -17.91
C SER A 82 10.74 -22.35 -16.40
N THR A 83 10.91 -23.52 -15.78
CA THR A 83 11.45 -23.84 -14.44
C THR A 83 10.65 -23.41 -13.19
N PRO A 84 10.20 -24.39 -12.37
CA PRO A 84 9.66 -24.15 -11.04
C PRO A 84 10.84 -23.93 -10.09
N ASN A 85 11.25 -22.68 -9.89
CA ASN A 85 12.15 -22.36 -8.80
C ASN A 85 11.53 -21.28 -7.92
N GLU A 86 11.65 -21.51 -6.62
CA GLU A 86 10.78 -21.08 -5.51
C GLU A 86 10.88 -19.59 -5.14
N THR A 87 11.09 -18.71 -6.13
CA THR A 87 11.12 -17.26 -5.93
C THR A 87 9.96 -16.62 -6.67
N SER A 88 8.87 -16.35 -5.95
CA SER A 88 7.79 -15.45 -6.38
C SER A 88 8.41 -14.19 -6.98
N GLN A 89 8.08 -13.89 -8.25
CA GLN A 89 8.64 -12.72 -8.91
C GLN A 89 8.34 -11.47 -8.07
N PRO A 90 9.35 -10.63 -7.80
CA PRO A 90 9.16 -9.45 -6.97
C PRO A 90 8.34 -8.38 -7.70
N ILE A 91 7.54 -7.63 -6.95
CA ILE A 91 6.73 -6.53 -7.49
C ILE A 91 7.67 -5.44 -8.01
N LYS A 92 7.62 -5.17 -9.32
CA LYS A 92 8.35 -4.10 -10.02
C LYS A 92 7.56 -2.79 -10.08
N ALA A 93 8.26 -1.69 -10.36
CA ALA A 93 7.68 -0.35 -10.47
C ALA A 93 6.56 -0.26 -11.54
N THR A 94 6.68 -1.05 -12.61
CA THR A 94 5.69 -1.12 -13.71
C THR A 94 4.33 -1.68 -13.29
N HIS A 95 4.20 -2.21 -12.07
CA HIS A 95 2.92 -2.71 -11.55
C HIS A 95 2.17 -1.69 -10.69
N PHE A 96 2.72 -0.49 -10.50
CA PHE A 96 2.11 0.61 -9.75
C PHE A 96 1.49 1.69 -10.66
N GLU A 97 1.40 1.43 -11.98
CA GLU A 97 0.67 2.27 -12.95
C GLU A 97 -0.82 1.94 -13.02
#